data_AF-A0A849Z0C6-F1
#
_entry.id   AF-A0A849Z0C6-F1
#
_cell.length_a   1.000
_cell.length_b   1.000
_cell.length_c   1.000
_cell.angle_alpha   90.00
_cell.angle_beta   90.00
_cell.angle_gamma   90.00
#
_symmetry.space_group_name_H-M   'P 1'
#
loop_
_entity.id
_entity.type
_entity.pdbx_description
1 polymer ?
#
loop_
_entity_poly.entity_id
_entity_poly.type
_entity_poly.pdbx_seq_one_letter_code
_entity_poly.pdbx_strand_id
1 'polypeptide(L)' 'MKGPLVEGVDYYMEGDKLVFTAEYHAKRGYCCNSKCRHCP' A
#
# COMPACT_ATOMS: atom_id res chain seq x y z
N MET A 1 14.08 -9.34 -4.23
CA MET A 1 14.39 -8.42 -3.11
C MET A 1 13.35 -7.31 -3.15
N LYS A 2 12.33 -7.31 -2.28
CA LYS A 2 11.38 -6.19 -2.23
C LYS A 2 12.07 -5.07 -1.44
N GLY A 3 12.31 -3.95 -2.10
CA GLY A 3 13.00 -2.79 -1.53
C GLY A 3 12.22 -2.14 -0.38
N PRO A 4 12.83 -1.17 0.33
CA PRO A 4 12.15 -0.42 1.36
C PRO A 4 10.91 0.28 0.79
N LEU A 5 9.84 0.37 1.60
CA LEU A 5 8.64 1.12 1.25
C LEU A 5 9.02 2.59 1.07
N VAL A 6 8.57 3.21 -0.02
CA VAL A 6 8.85 4.62 -0.31
C VAL A 6 7.65 5.47 0.09
N GLU A 7 7.86 6.43 0.99
CA GLU A 7 6.83 7.41 1.36
C GLU A 7 6.44 8.27 0.14
N GLY A 8 5.14 8.48 -0.06
CA GLY A 8 4.55 9.14 -1.22
C GLY A 8 4.30 8.23 -2.43
N VAL A 9 4.98 7.07 -2.52
CA VAL A 9 4.80 6.10 -3.61
C VAL A 9 4.07 4.86 -3.14
N ASP A 10 4.53 4.23 -2.07
CA ASP A 10 3.96 2.99 -1.52
C ASP A 10 3.00 3.25 -0.36
N TYR A 11 3.25 4.29 0.43
CA TYR A 11 2.38 4.71 1.51
C TYR A 11 2.56 6.20 1.79
N TYR A 12 1.61 6.80 2.47
CA TYR A 12 1.73 8.15 3.02
C TYR A 12 1.14 8.18 4.42
N MET A 13 1.60 9.14 5.22
CA MET A 13 1.10 9.39 6.56
C MET A 13 -0.02 10.43 6.47
N GLU A 14 -1.22 10.07 6.89
CA GLU A 14 -2.36 10.96 7.04
C GLU A 14 -2.60 11.15 8.55
N GLY A 15 -1.90 12.14 9.13
CA GLY A 15 -1.80 12.30 10.57
C GLY A 15 -1.13 11.09 11.23
N ASP A 16 -1.81 10.47 12.18
CA ASP A 16 -1.36 9.27 12.90
C ASP A 16 -1.66 7.95 12.14
N LYS A 17 -2.21 8.03 10.92
CA LYS A 17 -2.58 6.84 10.15
C LYS A 17 -1.63 6.64 8.98
N LEU A 18 -1.10 5.42 8.88
CA LEU A 18 -0.34 4.98 7.72
C LEU A 18 -1.30 4.47 6.65
N VAL A 19 -1.35 5.15 5.50
CA VAL A 19 -2.23 4.82 4.39
C VAL A 19 -1.40 4.29 3.22
N PHE A 20 -1.64 3.04 2.83
CA PHE A 20 -1.00 2.45 1.66
C PHE A 20 -1.64 2.95 0.36
N THR A 21 -0.81 3.18 -0.65
CA THR A 21 -1.27 3.63 -1.97
C THR A 21 -1.73 2.45 -2.84
N ALA A 22 -2.46 2.76 -3.91
CA ALA A 22 -2.82 1.77 -4.93
C ALA A 22 -1.58 1.11 -5.57
N GLU A 23 -0.48 1.85 -5.71
CA GLU A 23 0.77 1.36 -6.28
C GLU A 23 1.43 0.29 -5.40
N TYR A 24 1.37 0.44 -4.07
CA TYR A 24 1.80 -0.60 -3.15
C TYR A 24 0.94 -1.86 -3.29
N HIS A 25 -0.38 -1.71 -3.41
CA HIS A 25 -1.27 -2.83 -3.65
C HIS A 25 -0.98 -3.53 -5.00
N ALA A 26 -0.64 -2.77 -6.04
CA ALA A 26 -0.24 -3.31 -7.35
C ALA A 26 1.11 -4.06 -7.28
N LYS A 27 2.15 -3.48 -6.65
CA LYS A 27 3.45 -4.15 -6.42
C LYS A 27 3.34 -5.37 -5.50
N ARG A 28 2.37 -5.36 -4.59
CA ARG A 28 2.08 -6.49 -3.72
C ARG A 28 1.62 -7.69 -4.54
N GLY A 29 0.76 -7.47 -5.55
CA GLY A 29 0.35 -8.47 -6.52
C GLY A 29 -0.58 -9.56 -5.96
N TYR A 30 -1.08 -9.42 -4.73
CA TYR A 30 -2.04 -10.33 -4.13
C TYR A 30 -2.98 -9.58 -3.17
N CYS A 31 -4.28 -9.93 -3.20
CA CYS A 31 -5.27 -9.37 -2.29
C CYS A 31 -5.05 -9.92 -0.88
N CYS A 32 -4.94 -9.05 0.12
CA CYS A 32 -4.67 -9.42 1.51
C CYS A 32 -5.93 -9.79 2.30
N ASN A 33 -7.10 -9.90 1.64
CA ASN A 33 -8.40 -10.15 2.25
C ASN A 33 -8.82 -9.18 3.37
N SER A 34 -8.17 -8.02 3.48
CA SER A 34 -8.51 -6.98 4.47
C SER A 34 -9.66 -6.06 4.04
N LYS A 35 -10.45 -6.45 3.02
CA LYS A 35 -11.55 -5.66 2.43
C LYS A 35 -11.13 -4.23 2.02
N CYS A 36 -9.95 -4.07 1.43
CA CYS A 36 -9.49 -2.79 0.89
C CYS A 36 -10.33 -2.42 -0.36
N ARG A 37 -10.67 -1.14 -0.55
CA ARG A 37 -11.39 -0.67 -1.75
C ARG A 37 -10.63 -0.87 -3.07
N HIS A 38 -9.32 -1.05 -2.99
CA HIS A 38 -8.42 -1.31 -4.11
C HIS A 38 -7.75 -2.69 -3.98
N CYS A 39 -8.52 -3.73 -3.61
CA CYS A 39 -8.04 -5.08 -3.92
C CYS A 39 -8.00 -5.25 -5.45
N PRO A 40 -7.03 -6.00 -5.98
CA PRO A 40 -7.15 -6.55 -7.32
C PRO A 40 -8.36 -7.50 -7.40
#